data_AF-M1B8R7-F1
#
_entry.id   AF-M1B8R7-F1
#
_cell.length_a   1.000
_cell.length_b   1.000
_cell.length_c   1.000
_cell.angle_alpha   90.00
_cell.angle_beta   90.00
_cell.angle_gamma   90.00
#
_symmetry.space_group_name_H-M   'P 1'
#
loop_
_entity.id
_entity.type
_entity.pdbx_description
1 polymer ?
#
loop_
_entity_poly.entity_id
_entity_poly.type
_entity_poly.pdbx_seq_one_letter_code
_entity_poly.pdbx_strand_id
1 'polypeptide(L)'
;MADQLKNSKKQFQLNPNWAQLREQLSSNGFQKQRSNPSETENPNSILGKRKSRSSDDSGDAPPNPLIPTSSDSSVTDVIGMDCEMVGVSSVGNRSALGRVTLVNQWGNVIYDEYVRPVERVVDFRTKISGIRPQHLKKAKDFRVVQKEVAELIKGRILVGHALRNDFKALLLGHQKQDIRDTSEYKHFLREGRSRALRNLATEVLGVEIQNGEHCPIEDARAAMMLYLKHRKEWEKSIKDFARLKEKQKKRKPKKKKRSLRRPAPE
;
A
#
# COMPACT_ATOMS: atom_id res chain seq x y z
N MET A 1 24.41 47.29 -0.66
CA MET A 1 23.72 47.04 -1.94
C MET A 1 23.63 45.52 -2.09
N ALA A 2 22.59 44.92 -1.53
CA ALA A 2 21.30 44.62 -2.17
C ALA A 2 21.37 43.38 -3.06
N ASP A 3 20.82 42.28 -2.52
CA ASP A 3 20.06 41.19 -3.12
C ASP A 3 20.30 40.76 -4.58
N GLN A 4 20.42 39.43 -4.77
CA GLN A 4 19.40 38.65 -5.49
C GLN A 4 19.62 37.14 -5.35
N LEU A 5 18.79 36.52 -4.51
CA LEU A 5 18.51 35.07 -4.48
C LEU A 5 17.66 34.71 -5.71
N LYS A 6 18.19 33.86 -6.61
CA LYS A 6 17.37 33.23 -7.67
C LYS A 6 16.84 31.88 -7.19
N ASN A 7 15.54 31.89 -6.91
CA ASN A 7 14.70 30.76 -6.57
C ASN A 7 14.38 29.95 -7.85
N SER A 8 15.00 28.79 -8.03
CA SER A 8 14.68 27.88 -9.15
C SER A 8 13.67 26.85 -8.69
N LYS A 9 12.40 27.03 -9.09
CA LYS A 9 11.34 26.01 -8.98
C LYS A 9 11.79 24.76 -9.74
N LYS A 10 12.14 23.68 -9.02
CA LYS A 10 12.37 22.36 -9.61
C LYS A 10 11.03 21.80 -10.09
N GLN A 11 10.83 21.85 -11.40
CA GLN A 11 9.76 21.16 -12.10
C GLN A 11 10.02 19.66 -12.00
N PHE A 12 9.17 18.93 -11.28
CA PHE A 12 9.23 17.47 -11.22
C PHE A 12 8.93 16.92 -12.61
N GLN A 13 9.94 16.37 -13.28
CA GLN A 13 9.76 15.62 -14.52
C GLN A 13 9.01 14.33 -14.19
N LEU A 14 7.84 14.16 -14.79
CA LEU A 14 7.02 12.95 -14.73
C LEU A 14 7.79 11.75 -15.34
N ASN A 15 7.74 10.62 -14.64
CA ASN A 15 8.46 9.39 -14.96
C ASN A 15 8.00 8.79 -16.32
N PRO A 16 8.91 8.41 -17.23
CA PRO A 16 8.61 7.88 -18.57
C PRO A 16 7.76 6.59 -18.58
N ASN A 17 7.68 5.86 -17.47
CA ASN A 17 6.83 4.66 -17.39
C ASN A 17 5.31 5.00 -17.42
N TRP A 18 4.94 6.24 -17.12
CA TRP A 18 3.55 6.73 -17.25
C TRP A 18 3.13 6.96 -18.71
N ALA A 19 4.07 7.27 -19.61
CA ALA A 19 3.77 7.46 -21.03
C ALA A 19 3.36 6.13 -21.67
N GLN A 20 4.07 5.05 -21.35
CA GLN A 20 3.77 3.69 -21.85
C GLN A 20 2.44 3.16 -21.32
N LEU A 21 2.10 3.43 -20.06
CA LEU A 21 0.81 3.02 -19.49
C LEU A 21 -0.36 3.82 -20.10
N ARG A 22 -0.18 5.11 -20.41
CA ARG A 22 -1.19 5.89 -21.15
C ARG A 22 -1.41 5.35 -22.55
N GLU A 23 -0.35 4.98 -23.25
CA GLU A 23 -0.42 4.44 -24.61
C GLU A 23 -1.17 3.10 -24.64
N GLN A 24 -0.94 2.22 -23.64
CA GLN A 24 -1.68 0.96 -23.46
C GLN A 24 -3.16 1.15 -23.08
N LEU A 25 -3.49 2.23 -22.36
CA LEU A 25 -4.87 2.54 -22.02
C LEU A 25 -5.63 3.21 -23.18
N SER A 26 -4.93 3.94 -24.07
CA SER A 26 -5.51 4.51 -25.29
C SER A 26 -5.76 3.49 -26.39
N SER A 27 -4.98 2.40 -26.45
CA SER A 27 -5.11 1.37 -27.48
C SER A 27 -6.26 0.38 -27.24
N ASN A 28 -6.85 0.35 -26.04
CA ASN A 28 -8.00 -0.52 -25.71
C ASN A 28 -9.34 0.25 -25.61
N GLY A 29 -9.47 1.41 -26.27
CA GLY A 29 -10.71 2.17 -26.36
C GLY A 29 -11.70 1.61 -27.38
N PHE A 30 -12.72 0.90 -26.89
CA PHE A 30 -14.08 0.73 -27.45
C PHE A 30 -14.35 1.31 -28.86
N GLN A 31 -14.40 0.46 -29.87
CA GLN A 31 -15.07 0.77 -31.12
C GLN A 31 -16.58 0.58 -30.99
N LYS A 32 -17.27 1.71 -30.84
CA LYS A 32 -18.72 1.85 -30.97
C LYS A 32 -19.06 1.85 -32.47
N GLN A 33 -19.45 0.71 -33.04
CA GLN A 33 -19.94 0.66 -34.42
C GLN A 33 -21.42 1.10 -34.50
N ARG A 34 -21.65 2.13 -35.31
CA ARG A 34 -22.95 2.62 -35.76
C ARG A 34 -23.45 1.78 -36.95
N SER A 35 -24.74 1.51 -36.97
CA SER A 35 -25.50 0.83 -38.01
C SER A 35 -25.74 1.70 -39.25
N ASN A 36 -25.71 1.10 -40.45
CA ASN A 36 -26.82 1.11 -41.43
C ASN A 36 -26.54 0.20 -42.66
N PRO A 37 -27.59 -0.18 -43.42
CA PRO A 37 -27.73 -1.52 -44.01
C PRO A 37 -27.50 -1.57 -45.53
N SER A 38 -27.21 -2.76 -46.05
CA SER A 38 -27.41 -3.08 -47.47
C SER A 38 -27.73 -4.57 -47.65
N GLU A 39 -28.84 -4.80 -48.33
CA GLU A 39 -29.47 -6.07 -48.70
C GLU A 39 -28.63 -6.90 -49.68
N THR A 40 -28.72 -8.23 -49.55
CA THR A 40 -28.91 -9.16 -50.68
C THR A 40 -29.43 -10.50 -50.15
N GLU A 41 -30.57 -10.95 -50.69
CA GLU A 41 -31.21 -12.27 -50.56
C GLU A 41 -30.29 -13.38 -51.16
N ASN A 42 -30.36 -14.68 -50.85
CA ASN A 42 -31.48 -15.63 -51.01
C ASN A 42 -31.08 -17.06 -50.49
N PRO A 43 -31.91 -18.15 -50.55
CA PRO A 43 -32.36 -18.86 -49.35
C PRO A 43 -32.05 -20.39 -49.27
N ASN A 44 -32.54 -21.00 -48.18
CA ASN A 44 -32.88 -22.43 -47.94
C ASN A 44 -32.01 -23.20 -46.94
N SER A 45 -32.53 -23.46 -45.74
CA SER A 45 -32.94 -24.83 -45.36
C SER A 45 -33.75 -24.83 -44.05
N ILE A 46 -34.88 -25.52 -44.10
CA ILE A 46 -35.85 -25.80 -43.04
C ILE A 46 -35.27 -26.85 -42.08
N LEU A 47 -35.07 -26.53 -40.79
CA LEU A 47 -35.25 -27.49 -39.68
C LEU A 47 -35.13 -26.84 -38.29
N GLY A 48 -36.17 -27.02 -37.46
CA GLY A 48 -36.00 -27.26 -36.02
C GLY A 48 -36.01 -26.05 -35.07
N LYS A 49 -37.17 -25.81 -34.46
CA LYS A 49 -37.39 -25.00 -33.24
C LYS A 49 -36.31 -25.22 -32.18
N ARG A 50 -35.59 -24.17 -31.80
CA ARG A 50 -35.02 -24.04 -30.44
C ARG A 50 -35.10 -22.57 -30.01
N LYS A 51 -35.94 -22.30 -29.01
CA LYS A 51 -36.05 -21.00 -28.33
C LYS A 51 -34.71 -20.72 -27.65
N SER A 52 -33.84 -19.96 -28.31
CA SER A 52 -32.61 -19.44 -27.71
C SER A 52 -33.03 -18.47 -26.61
N ARG A 53 -32.95 -18.91 -25.36
CA ARG A 53 -32.95 -18.00 -24.22
C ARG A 53 -31.70 -17.13 -24.37
N SER A 54 -31.88 -15.83 -24.51
CA SER A 54 -30.82 -14.85 -24.27
C SER A 54 -30.34 -15.06 -22.84
N SER A 55 -29.14 -15.60 -22.69
CA SER A 55 -28.44 -15.64 -21.41
C SER A 55 -27.79 -14.28 -21.19
N ASP A 56 -28.61 -13.24 -21.02
CA ASP A 56 -28.20 -12.03 -20.33
C ASP A 56 -28.34 -12.32 -18.83
N ASP A 57 -27.45 -13.15 -18.33
CA ASP A 57 -27.20 -13.34 -16.90
C ASP A 57 -25.75 -12.92 -16.64
N SER A 58 -25.45 -11.64 -16.88
CA SER A 58 -24.31 -11.00 -16.26
C SER A 58 -24.71 -10.73 -14.81
N GLY A 59 -24.56 -11.75 -13.96
CA GLY A 59 -24.68 -11.59 -12.52
C GLY A 59 -23.77 -10.45 -12.08
N ASP A 60 -24.37 -9.41 -11.51
CA ASP A 60 -23.68 -8.29 -10.88
C ASP A 60 -22.88 -8.82 -9.68
N ALA A 61 -21.69 -9.35 -9.96
CA ALA A 61 -20.70 -9.57 -8.93
C ALA A 61 -20.41 -8.19 -8.29
N PRO A 62 -20.46 -8.07 -6.94
CA PRO A 62 -20.17 -6.81 -6.30
C PRO A 62 -18.79 -6.31 -6.74
N PRO A 63 -18.64 -5.01 -7.03
CA PRO A 63 -17.39 -4.47 -7.55
C PRO A 63 -16.25 -4.77 -6.57
N ASN A 64 -15.12 -5.26 -7.10
CA ASN A 64 -13.95 -5.61 -6.29
C ASN A 64 -13.53 -4.40 -5.44
N PRO A 65 -13.57 -4.47 -4.10
CA PRO A 65 -13.29 -3.34 -3.21
C PRO A 65 -11.84 -2.87 -3.27
N LEU A 66 -10.93 -3.60 -3.94
CA LEU A 66 -9.55 -3.16 -4.14
C LEU A 66 -9.37 -2.26 -5.37
N ILE A 67 -10.43 -2.03 -6.15
CA ILE A 67 -10.40 -1.08 -7.26
C ILE A 67 -10.35 0.35 -6.69
N PRO A 68 -9.51 1.25 -7.26
CA PRO A 68 -9.48 2.62 -6.80
C PRO A 68 -10.85 3.31 -6.86
N THR A 69 -11.18 4.05 -5.82
CA THR A 69 -12.50 4.72 -5.66
C THR A 69 -12.56 6.10 -6.33
N SER A 70 -11.42 6.59 -6.82
CA SER A 70 -11.28 7.88 -7.50
C SER A 70 -10.18 7.75 -8.56
N SER A 71 -10.20 8.59 -9.59
CA SER A 71 -9.10 8.73 -10.55
C SER A 71 -8.00 9.71 -10.07
N ASP A 72 -8.19 10.35 -8.91
CA ASP A 72 -7.22 11.27 -8.34
C ASP A 72 -6.01 10.52 -7.74
N SER A 73 -4.86 10.69 -8.38
CA SER A 73 -3.57 10.14 -7.95
C SER A 73 -2.76 11.11 -7.08
N SER A 74 -3.37 12.16 -6.55
CA SER A 74 -2.73 13.06 -5.61
C SER A 74 -2.33 12.36 -4.31
N VAL A 75 -1.29 12.88 -3.65
CA VAL A 75 -0.83 12.38 -2.35
C VAL A 75 -1.80 12.88 -1.27
N THR A 76 -2.34 11.94 -0.49
CA THR A 76 -3.32 12.23 0.58
C THR A 76 -2.71 12.19 1.97
N ASP A 77 -3.49 12.58 2.99
CA ASP A 77 -3.05 12.52 4.41
C ASP A 77 -2.96 11.10 4.97
N VAL A 78 -3.58 10.14 4.30
CA VAL A 78 -3.53 8.70 4.63
C VAL A 78 -2.91 7.96 3.46
N ILE A 79 -1.83 7.22 3.72
CA ILE A 79 -1.07 6.46 2.73
C ILE A 79 -1.05 4.99 3.15
N GLY A 80 -1.34 4.09 2.21
CA GLY A 80 -1.18 2.64 2.37
C GLY A 80 0.20 2.23 1.87
N MET A 81 0.86 1.29 2.54
CA MET A 81 2.18 0.81 2.17
C MET A 81 2.28 -0.70 2.32
N ASP A 82 3.01 -1.31 1.39
CA ASP A 82 3.47 -2.69 1.48
C ASP A 82 4.82 -2.84 0.78
N CYS A 83 5.67 -3.74 1.30
CA CYS A 83 6.99 -4.03 0.77
C CYS A 83 7.16 -5.51 0.46
N GLU A 84 7.83 -5.78 -0.65
CA GLU A 84 8.36 -7.11 -0.92
C GLU A 84 9.85 -7.19 -0.59
N MET A 85 10.22 -8.31 0.04
CA MET A 85 11.58 -8.53 0.54
C MET A 85 12.28 -9.68 -0.18
N VAL A 86 13.59 -9.51 -0.33
CA VAL A 86 14.53 -10.54 -0.79
C VAL A 86 15.43 -10.99 0.37
N GLY A 87 15.97 -12.19 0.27
CA GLY A 87 16.94 -12.77 1.19
C GLY A 87 18.38 -12.32 0.89
N VAL A 88 19.01 -11.74 1.90
CA VAL A 88 20.44 -11.38 1.95
C VAL A 88 21.10 -12.11 3.12
N SER A 89 22.41 -11.89 3.31
CA SER A 89 23.33 -12.72 4.12
C SER A 89 23.87 -13.94 3.36
N SER A 90 24.85 -14.64 3.94
CA SER A 90 25.42 -15.87 3.36
C SER A 90 24.38 -16.98 3.16
N VAL A 91 23.30 -16.99 3.96
CA VAL A 91 22.27 -18.03 3.97
C VAL A 91 20.87 -17.52 3.61
N GLY A 92 20.70 -16.22 3.31
CA GLY A 92 19.42 -15.65 2.86
C GLY A 92 18.38 -15.39 3.95
N ASN A 93 18.76 -15.56 5.22
CA ASN A 93 17.87 -15.44 6.37
C ASN A 93 17.56 -13.98 6.78
N ARG A 94 18.32 -12.99 6.29
CA ARG A 94 18.02 -11.58 6.53
C ARG A 94 17.19 -11.02 5.39
N SER A 95 16.09 -10.36 5.70
CA SER A 95 15.25 -9.69 4.72
C SER A 95 15.83 -8.31 4.37
N ALA A 96 15.93 -8.00 3.09
CA ALA A 96 16.20 -6.67 2.57
C ALA A 96 15.10 -6.24 1.58
N LEU A 97 14.90 -4.93 1.44
CA LEU A 97 13.87 -4.37 0.57
C LEU A 97 14.14 -4.68 -0.90
N GLY A 98 13.17 -5.28 -1.60
CA GLY A 98 13.25 -5.58 -3.03
C GLY A 98 12.22 -4.82 -3.88
N ARG A 99 11.07 -4.46 -3.31
CA ARG A 99 10.07 -3.57 -3.92
C ARG A 99 9.28 -2.87 -2.82
N VAL A 100 8.87 -1.62 -3.04
CA VAL A 100 7.96 -0.89 -2.16
C VAL A 100 6.84 -0.27 -2.97
N THR A 101 5.62 -0.37 -2.45
CA THR A 101 4.44 0.27 -3.03
C THR A 101 3.80 1.19 -2.01
N LEU A 102 3.41 2.38 -2.45
CA LEU A 102 2.56 3.32 -1.72
C LEU A 102 1.31 3.61 -2.52
N VAL A 103 0.17 3.57 -1.83
CA VAL A 103 -1.14 3.94 -2.38
C VAL A 103 -1.74 5.10 -1.57
N ASN A 104 -2.49 5.98 -2.23
CA ASN A 104 -3.27 7.00 -1.53
C ASN A 104 -4.56 6.43 -0.92
N GLN A 105 -5.34 7.26 -0.23
CA GLN A 105 -6.56 6.82 0.45
C GLN A 105 -7.63 6.26 -0.50
N TRP A 106 -7.57 6.57 -1.79
CA TRP A 106 -8.51 6.04 -2.78
C TRP A 106 -8.03 4.73 -3.40
N GLY A 107 -6.82 4.27 -3.07
CA GLY A 107 -6.22 3.06 -3.64
C GLY A 107 -5.39 3.30 -4.90
N ASN A 108 -5.18 4.55 -5.31
CA ASN A 108 -4.30 4.85 -6.44
C ASN A 108 -2.84 4.71 -6.04
N VAL A 109 -2.04 4.07 -6.90
CA VAL A 109 -0.61 3.92 -6.70
C VAL A 109 0.05 5.28 -6.90
N ILE A 110 0.73 5.76 -5.86
CA ILE A 110 1.47 7.03 -5.90
C ILE A 110 2.99 6.81 -5.98
N TYR A 111 3.45 5.62 -5.61
CA TYR A 111 4.85 5.21 -5.70
C TYR A 111 4.92 3.68 -5.79
N ASP A 112 5.65 3.14 -6.75
CA ASP A 112 5.89 1.70 -6.90
C ASP A 112 7.24 1.51 -7.57
N GLU A 113 8.21 0.98 -6.83
CA GLU A 113 9.58 0.88 -7.30
C GLU A 113 10.23 -0.42 -6.84
N TYR A 114 10.90 -1.10 -7.78
CA TYR A 114 11.88 -2.12 -7.44
C TYR A 114 13.14 -1.47 -6.88
N VAL A 115 13.71 -2.10 -5.86
CA VAL A 115 14.81 -1.54 -5.08
C VAL A 115 16.01 -2.48 -5.15
N ARG A 116 17.18 -1.93 -5.50
CA ARG A 116 18.45 -2.64 -5.42
C ARG A 116 18.93 -2.62 -3.96
N PRO A 117 18.95 -3.77 -3.26
CA PRO A 117 19.45 -3.83 -1.89
C PRO A 117 20.94 -3.51 -1.84
N VAL A 118 21.40 -2.98 -0.70
CA VAL A 118 22.82 -2.69 -0.47
C VAL A 118 23.65 -3.99 -0.42
N GLU A 119 23.06 -5.04 0.16
CA GLU A 119 23.69 -6.34 0.29
C GLU A 119 23.40 -7.24 -0.91
N ARG A 120 24.31 -8.19 -1.18
CA ARG A 120 24.10 -9.17 -2.25
C ARG A 120 22.88 -10.03 -1.95
N VAL A 121 21.96 -10.07 -2.91
CA VAL A 121 20.82 -10.98 -2.88
C VAL A 121 21.29 -12.40 -3.12
N VAL A 122 20.90 -13.31 -2.22
CA VAL A 122 21.18 -14.75 -2.34
C VAL A 122 19.90 -15.58 -2.54
N ASP A 123 18.76 -15.03 -2.13
CA ASP A 123 17.45 -15.64 -2.35
C ASP A 123 16.45 -14.55 -2.74
N PHE A 124 15.81 -14.68 -3.90
CA PHE A 124 14.82 -13.70 -4.35
C PHE A 124 13.44 -13.91 -3.70
N ARG A 125 13.20 -15.08 -3.11
CA ARG A 125 11.91 -15.48 -2.52
C ARG A 125 10.75 -15.38 -3.52
N THR A 126 11.04 -15.61 -4.80
CA THR A 126 10.13 -15.29 -5.91
C THR A 126 8.75 -15.90 -5.78
N LYS A 127 8.64 -17.12 -5.22
CA LYS A 127 7.34 -17.77 -4.97
C LYS A 127 6.41 -16.94 -4.07
N ILE A 128 6.99 -16.09 -3.22
CA ILE A 128 6.27 -15.18 -2.33
C ILE A 128 6.34 -13.78 -2.92
N SER A 129 7.54 -13.24 -3.16
CA SER A 129 7.73 -11.82 -3.49
C SER A 129 7.44 -11.42 -4.94
N GLY A 130 7.36 -12.38 -5.86
CA GLY A 130 7.33 -12.14 -7.30
C GLY A 130 8.60 -11.48 -7.86
N ILE A 131 9.65 -11.26 -7.05
CA ILE A 131 10.88 -10.59 -7.48
C ILE A 131 11.77 -11.58 -8.22
N ARG A 132 12.28 -11.18 -9.39
CA ARG A 132 13.25 -11.92 -10.19
C ARG A 132 14.52 -11.08 -10.39
N PRO A 133 15.68 -11.71 -10.70
CA PRO A 133 16.94 -11.00 -10.93
C PRO A 133 16.83 -9.85 -11.94
N GLN A 134 16.02 -10.03 -12.99
CA GLN A 134 15.80 -9.01 -14.02
C GLN A 134 15.15 -7.73 -13.48
N HIS A 135 14.28 -7.82 -12.47
CA HIS A 135 13.65 -6.65 -11.84
C HIS A 135 14.70 -5.77 -11.15
N LEU A 136 15.74 -6.37 -10.57
CA LEU A 136 16.78 -5.65 -9.83
C LEU A 136 17.91 -5.08 -10.72
N LYS A 137 17.99 -5.48 -11.98
CA LYS A 137 18.99 -4.95 -12.93
C LYS A 137 18.81 -3.44 -13.12
N LYS A 138 17.57 -2.99 -13.31
CA LYS A 138 17.20 -1.58 -13.52
C LYS A 138 16.58 -0.90 -12.28
N ALA A 139 16.60 -1.58 -11.14
CA ALA A 139 16.03 -1.05 -9.90
C ALA A 139 16.76 0.20 -9.41
N LYS A 140 16.02 1.05 -8.69
CA LYS A 140 16.58 2.24 -8.02
C LYS A 140 17.44 1.83 -6.84
N ASP A 141 18.45 2.63 -6.53
CA ASP A 141 19.29 2.39 -5.37
C ASP A 141 18.51 2.58 -4.07
N PHE A 142 18.75 1.70 -3.10
CA PHE A 142 18.08 1.70 -1.81
C PHE A 142 18.02 3.08 -1.13
N ARG A 143 19.13 3.82 -1.12
CA ARG A 143 19.19 5.14 -0.46
C ARG A 143 18.29 6.19 -1.11
N VAL A 144 18.09 6.10 -2.43
CA VAL A 144 17.20 7.00 -3.16
C VAL A 144 15.76 6.70 -2.77
N VAL A 145 15.37 5.42 -2.87
CA VAL A 145 14.01 4.97 -2.54
C VAL A 145 13.68 5.25 -1.07
N GLN A 146 14.61 4.95 -0.16
CA GLN A 146 14.45 5.22 1.26
C GLN A 146 14.13 6.70 1.52
N LYS A 147 14.84 7.63 0.87
CA LYS A 147 14.61 9.08 1.01
C LYS A 147 13.26 9.50 0.41
N GLU A 148 12.92 8.97 -0.76
CA GLU A 148 11.64 9.25 -1.44
C GLU A 148 10.46 8.77 -0.60
N VAL A 149 10.50 7.53 -0.09
CA VAL A 149 9.48 6.97 0.81
C VAL A 149 9.39 7.78 2.09
N ALA A 150 10.52 8.12 2.72
CA ALA A 150 10.53 8.92 3.96
C ALA A 150 9.84 10.28 3.78
N GLU A 151 10.04 10.96 2.65
CA GLU A 151 9.39 12.23 2.36
C GLU A 151 7.89 12.05 2.07
N LEU A 152 7.53 11.01 1.32
CA LEU A 152 6.13 10.72 0.99
C LEU A 152 5.29 10.42 2.24
N ILE A 153 5.81 9.68 3.21
CA ILE A 153 5.06 9.30 4.43
C ILE A 153 5.14 10.36 5.55
N LYS A 154 6.00 11.36 5.41
CA LYS A 154 6.25 12.36 6.45
C LYS A 154 4.98 13.14 6.81
N GLY A 155 4.64 13.16 8.09
CA GLY A 155 3.49 13.89 8.61
C GLY A 155 2.12 13.31 8.23
N ARG A 156 2.08 12.07 7.74
CA ARG A 156 0.87 11.40 7.25
C ARG A 156 0.54 10.16 8.07
N ILE A 157 -0.71 9.75 8.02
CA ILE A 157 -1.14 8.47 8.56
C ILE A 157 -0.63 7.36 7.63
N LEU A 158 0.13 6.40 8.16
CA LEU A 158 0.60 5.25 7.40
C LEU A 158 -0.20 4.01 7.78
N VAL A 159 -0.82 3.39 6.78
CA VAL A 159 -1.61 2.18 6.90
C VAL A 159 -0.87 1.01 6.25
N GLY A 160 -0.92 -0.16 6.85
CA GLY A 160 -0.32 -1.37 6.27
C GLY A 160 -0.62 -2.61 7.10
N HIS A 161 0.11 -3.69 6.86
CA HIS A 161 -0.04 -4.94 7.58
C HIS A 161 1.32 -5.47 8.04
N ALA A 162 1.51 -5.59 9.35
CA ALA A 162 2.79 -5.98 9.96
C ALA A 162 3.96 -5.07 9.56
N LEU A 163 3.70 -3.75 9.56
CA LEU A 163 4.57 -2.66 9.11
C LEU A 163 5.94 -2.65 9.79
N ARG A 164 6.09 -3.31 10.94
CA ARG A 164 7.38 -3.50 11.60
C ARG A 164 8.40 -4.15 10.67
N ASN A 165 7.98 -5.07 9.80
CA ASN A 165 8.85 -5.74 8.84
C ASN A 165 9.30 -4.78 7.74
N ASP A 166 8.37 -4.00 7.19
CA ASP A 166 8.60 -2.98 6.18
C ASP A 166 9.56 -1.92 6.68
N PHE A 167 9.31 -1.36 7.87
CA PHE A 167 10.18 -0.37 8.49
C PHE A 167 11.59 -0.90 8.72
N LYS A 168 11.72 -2.18 9.10
CA LYS A 168 13.02 -2.84 9.25
C LYS A 168 13.73 -2.96 7.90
N ALA A 169 13.02 -3.32 6.83
CA ALA A 169 13.59 -3.42 5.48
C ALA A 169 13.98 -2.06 4.90
N LEU A 170 13.16 -1.02 5.14
CA LEU A 170 13.40 0.37 4.73
C LEU A 170 14.41 1.09 5.62
N LEU A 171 14.76 0.55 6.78
CA LEU A 171 15.55 1.24 7.82
C LEU A 171 14.95 2.61 8.18
N LEU A 172 13.62 2.67 8.28
CA LEU A 172 12.86 3.87 8.61
C LEU A 172 12.05 3.65 9.90
N GLY A 173 11.61 4.75 10.49
CA GLY A 173 10.63 4.75 11.57
C GLY A 173 9.54 5.77 11.27
N HIS A 174 8.40 5.59 11.91
CA HIS A 174 7.28 6.53 11.82
C HIS A 174 6.72 6.84 13.21
N GLN A 175 6.04 7.97 13.36
CA GLN A 175 5.44 8.32 14.64
C GLN A 175 4.40 7.26 15.02
N LYS A 176 4.48 6.71 16.24
CA LYS A 176 3.59 5.62 16.67
C LYS A 176 2.10 5.97 16.60
N GLN A 177 1.76 7.24 16.82
CA GLN A 177 0.39 7.76 16.71
C GLN A 177 -0.10 7.89 15.27
N ASP A 178 0.82 7.85 14.31
CA ASP A 178 0.55 7.98 12.88
C ASP A 178 0.49 6.63 12.15
N ILE A 179 0.77 5.52 12.85
CA ILE A 179 0.74 4.15 12.28
C ILE A 179 -0.63 3.48 12.52
N ARG A 180 -1.21 2.94 11.45
CA ARG A 180 -2.44 2.12 11.44
C ARG A 180 -2.09 0.73 10.90
N ASP A 181 -1.51 -0.09 11.76
CA ASP A 181 -1.14 -1.46 11.42
C ASP A 181 -2.34 -2.40 11.61
N THR A 182 -2.84 -2.97 10.51
CA THR A 182 -3.99 -3.89 10.51
C THR A 182 -3.69 -5.21 11.24
N SER A 183 -2.42 -5.60 11.36
CA SER A 183 -2.03 -6.79 12.14
C SER A 183 -2.11 -6.56 13.65
N GLU A 184 -2.09 -5.31 14.11
CA GLU A 184 -2.12 -4.92 15.53
C GLU A 184 -3.49 -4.35 15.96
N TYR A 185 -4.42 -4.14 15.02
CA TYR A 185 -5.73 -3.59 15.34
C TYR A 185 -6.56 -4.56 16.18
N LYS A 186 -6.97 -4.15 17.38
CA LYS A 186 -7.62 -5.01 18.39
C LYS A 186 -8.83 -5.79 17.83
N HIS A 187 -9.63 -5.18 16.96
CA HIS A 187 -10.82 -5.82 16.39
C HIS A 187 -10.49 -6.86 15.30
N PHE A 188 -9.27 -6.87 14.79
CA PHE A 188 -8.78 -7.88 13.85
C PHE A 188 -8.00 -9.01 14.51
N LEU A 189 -7.70 -8.91 15.80
CA LEU A 189 -7.01 -9.98 16.52
C LEU A 189 -7.97 -11.15 16.79
N ARG A 190 -7.47 -12.38 16.67
CA ARG A 190 -8.17 -13.59 17.11
C ARG A 190 -7.40 -14.18 18.28
N GLU A 191 -8.06 -14.31 19.43
CA GLU A 191 -7.43 -14.80 20.67
C GLU A 191 -6.16 -14.01 21.05
N GLY A 192 -6.15 -12.70 20.77
CA GLY A 192 -5.00 -11.83 21.03
C GLY A 192 -3.83 -11.99 20.06
N ARG A 193 -3.96 -12.80 19.00
CA ARG A 193 -2.94 -13.01 17.98
C ARG A 193 -3.30 -12.30 16.67
N SER A 194 -2.27 -11.81 15.98
CA SER A 194 -2.39 -11.24 14.64
C SER A 194 -2.82 -12.31 13.64
N ARG A 195 -3.54 -11.89 12.61
CA ARG A 195 -4.04 -12.75 11.53
C ARG A 195 -3.37 -12.35 10.23
N ALA A 196 -3.21 -13.29 9.29
CA ALA A 196 -2.69 -12.97 7.97
C ALA A 196 -3.61 -11.99 7.21
N LEU A 197 -3.02 -11.10 6.42
CA LEU A 197 -3.76 -10.13 5.61
C LEU A 197 -4.81 -10.81 4.72
N ARG A 198 -4.46 -11.90 4.04
CA ARG A 198 -5.41 -12.68 3.23
C ARG A 198 -6.68 -13.08 3.98
N ASN A 199 -6.54 -13.52 5.24
CA ASN A 199 -7.69 -13.93 6.05
C ASN A 199 -8.58 -12.74 6.40
N LEU A 200 -7.96 -11.59 6.68
CA LEU A 200 -8.70 -10.34 6.93
C LEU A 200 -9.39 -9.84 5.66
N ALA A 201 -8.70 -9.86 4.52
CA ALA A 201 -9.25 -9.47 3.23
C ALA A 201 -10.47 -10.33 2.87
N THR A 202 -10.39 -11.66 3.02
CA THR A 202 -11.51 -12.55 2.74
C THR A 202 -12.68 -12.31 3.68
N GLU A 203 -12.45 -12.28 4.99
CA GLU A 203 -13.56 -12.18 5.95
C GLU A 203 -14.19 -10.80 6.05
N VAL A 204 -13.37 -9.75 5.92
CA VAL A 204 -13.82 -8.37 6.14
C VAL A 204 -14.18 -7.69 4.82
N LEU A 205 -13.44 -7.94 3.74
CA LEU A 205 -13.67 -7.31 2.44
C LEU A 205 -14.36 -8.23 1.43
N GLY A 206 -14.40 -9.54 1.67
CA GLY A 206 -14.95 -10.50 0.71
C GLY A 206 -14.06 -10.73 -0.51
N VAL A 207 -12.75 -10.49 -0.38
CA VAL A 207 -11.78 -10.64 -1.49
C VAL A 207 -10.70 -11.64 -1.14
N GLU A 208 -10.37 -12.50 -2.09
CA GLU A 208 -9.21 -13.37 -2.01
C GLU A 208 -7.99 -12.68 -2.61
N ILE A 209 -6.90 -12.66 -1.85
CA ILE A 209 -5.60 -12.10 -2.25
C ILE A 209 -4.50 -13.12 -1.91
N GLN A 210 -3.31 -12.95 -2.48
CA GLN A 210 -2.15 -13.83 -2.18
C GLN A 210 -2.38 -15.31 -2.53
N ASN A 211 -3.16 -15.59 -3.59
CA ASN A 211 -3.37 -16.96 -4.11
C ASN A 211 -2.13 -17.53 -4.86
N GLY A 212 -1.07 -16.73 -5.00
CA GLY A 212 0.20 -17.10 -5.63
C GLY A 212 1.32 -16.18 -5.17
N GLU A 213 2.09 -15.63 -6.12
CA GLU A 213 3.03 -14.55 -5.82
C GLU A 213 2.26 -13.34 -5.26
N HIS A 214 2.80 -12.70 -4.24
CA HIS A 214 2.20 -11.54 -3.61
C HIS A 214 2.30 -10.33 -4.55
N CYS A 215 1.29 -9.47 -4.47
CA CYS A 215 1.24 -8.22 -5.20
C CYS A 215 1.19 -7.08 -4.18
N PRO A 216 2.27 -6.30 -4.01
CA PRO A 216 2.30 -5.25 -2.98
C PRO A 216 1.29 -4.13 -3.25
N ILE A 217 0.84 -3.96 -4.50
CA ILE A 217 -0.27 -3.05 -4.84
C ILE A 217 -1.59 -3.56 -4.25
N GLU A 218 -1.88 -4.84 -4.41
CA GLU A 218 -3.09 -5.48 -3.88
C GLU A 218 -3.07 -5.48 -2.35
N ASP A 219 -1.93 -5.82 -1.74
CA ASP A 219 -1.77 -5.90 -0.29
C ASP A 219 -1.87 -4.52 0.36
N ALA A 220 -1.22 -3.49 -0.21
CA ALA A 220 -1.35 -2.11 0.27
C ALA A 220 -2.79 -1.58 0.17
N ARG A 221 -3.51 -1.94 -0.91
CA ARG A 221 -4.93 -1.60 -1.08
C ARG A 221 -5.81 -2.33 -0.07
N ALA A 222 -5.59 -3.63 0.15
CA ALA A 222 -6.35 -4.40 1.12
C ALA A 222 -6.19 -3.83 2.52
N ALA A 223 -4.95 -3.52 2.94
CA ALA A 223 -4.70 -2.86 4.22
C ALA A 223 -5.38 -1.48 4.32
N MET A 224 -5.32 -0.67 3.26
CA MET A 224 -6.02 0.62 3.19
C MET A 224 -7.53 0.46 3.34
N MET A 225 -8.15 -0.47 2.61
CA MET A 225 -9.60 -0.69 2.66
C MET A 225 -10.06 -1.25 4.01
N LEU A 226 -9.28 -2.13 4.63
CA LEU A 226 -9.51 -2.60 6.01
C LEU A 226 -9.54 -1.43 7.00
N TYR A 227 -8.58 -0.52 6.92
CA TYR A 227 -8.54 0.69 7.73
C TYR A 227 -9.74 1.59 7.46
N LEU A 228 -10.03 1.90 6.19
CA LEU A 228 -11.14 2.80 5.83
C LEU A 228 -12.48 2.27 6.32
N LYS A 229 -12.72 0.96 6.22
CA LYS A 229 -13.93 0.30 6.72
C LYS A 229 -14.14 0.49 8.23
N HIS A 230 -13.05 0.60 9.00
CA HIS A 230 -13.08 0.75 10.47
C HIS A 230 -12.56 2.12 10.94
N ARG A 231 -12.41 3.10 10.04
CA ARG A 231 -11.72 4.37 10.32
C ARG A 231 -12.32 5.11 11.50
N LYS A 232 -13.66 5.12 11.58
CA LYS A 232 -14.38 5.82 12.65
C LYS A 232 -14.06 5.23 14.03
N GLU A 233 -14.18 3.92 14.21
CA GLU A 233 -13.85 3.30 15.50
C GLU A 233 -12.35 3.35 15.79
N TRP A 234 -11.51 3.13 14.78
CA TRP A 234 -10.06 3.13 14.93
C TRP A 234 -9.55 4.49 15.40
N GLU A 235 -9.91 5.58 14.72
CA GLU A 235 -9.47 6.93 15.09
C GLU A 235 -10.02 7.37 16.45
N LYS A 236 -11.23 6.94 16.82
CA LYS A 236 -11.77 7.16 18.16
C LYS A 236 -10.92 6.45 19.22
N SER A 237 -10.56 5.19 19.00
CA SER A 237 -9.75 4.41 19.94
C SER A 237 -8.36 5.03 20.19
N ILE A 238 -7.73 5.57 19.15
CA ILE A 238 -6.43 6.25 19.25
C ILE A 238 -6.54 7.54 20.08
N LYS A 239 -7.57 8.35 19.84
CA LYS A 239 -7.83 9.59 20.61
C LYS A 239 -8.12 9.28 22.07
N ASP A 240 -8.94 8.27 22.35
CA ASP A 240 -9.27 7.85 23.71
C ASP A 240 -8.03 7.35 24.47
N PHE A 241 -7.18 6.55 23.81
CA PHE A 241 -5.92 6.09 24.38
C PHE A 241 -4.96 7.26 24.67
N ALA A 242 -4.83 8.21 23.75
CA ALA A 242 -4.01 9.41 23.95
C ALA A 242 -4.50 10.23 25.15
N ARG A 243 -5.81 10.46 25.25
CA ARG A 243 -6.44 11.18 26.37
C ARG A 243 -6.22 10.45 27.70
N LEU A 244 -6.33 9.13 27.72
CA LEU A 244 -6.10 8.32 28.91
C LEU A 244 -4.64 8.42 29.38
N LYS A 245 -3.69 8.33 28.43
CA LYS A 245 -2.25 8.46 28.71
C LYS A 245 -1.89 9.84 29.26
N GLU A 246 -2.52 10.90 28.75
CA GLU A 246 -2.33 12.26 29.26
C GLU A 246 -2.86 12.40 30.70
N LYS A 247 -4.07 11.89 30.98
CA LYS A 247 -4.64 11.86 32.34
C LYS A 247 -3.72 11.11 33.32
N GLN A 248 -3.16 9.96 32.92
CA GLN A 248 -2.23 9.20 33.76
C GLN A 248 -0.92 9.97 34.04
N LYS A 249 -0.39 10.71 33.05
CA LYS A 249 0.79 11.57 33.27
C LYS A 249 0.52 12.67 34.29
N LYS A 250 -0.66 13.33 34.23
CA LYS A 250 -1.05 14.39 35.17
C LYS A 250 -1.24 13.88 36.62
N ARG A 251 -1.63 12.61 36.79
CA ARG A 251 -1.84 11.98 38.11
C ARG A 251 -0.55 11.47 38.78
N LYS A 252 0.57 11.33 38.07
CA LYS A 252 1.83 10.86 38.69
C LYS A 252 2.47 11.98 39.53
N PRO A 253 2.73 11.79 40.84
CA PRO A 253 3.35 12.81 41.67
C PRO A 253 4.75 13.15 41.15
N LYS A 254 5.08 14.44 41.07
CA LYS A 254 6.45 14.91 40.76
C LYS A 254 7.39 14.29 41.78
N LYS A 255 8.29 13.39 41.37
CA LYS A 255 9.38 12.89 42.23
C LYS A 255 10.12 14.12 42.78
N LYS A 256 10.03 14.39 44.08
CA LYS A 256 10.84 15.40 44.76
C LYS A 256 12.30 15.10 44.42
N LYS A 257 13.00 16.02 43.77
CA LYS A 257 14.47 15.96 43.62
C LYS A 257 15.03 15.79 45.04
N ARG A 258 15.61 14.62 45.36
CA ARG A 258 16.40 14.45 46.59
C ARG A 258 17.51 15.49 46.49
N SER A 259 17.47 16.51 47.34
CA SER A 259 18.62 17.39 47.52
C SER A 259 19.79 16.50 47.92
N LEU A 260 20.87 16.56 47.16
CA LEU A 260 22.15 16.00 47.55
C LEU A 260 22.51 16.66 48.88
N ARG A 261 22.35 15.92 49.99
CA ARG A 261 22.93 16.33 51.27
C ARG A 261 24.43 16.33 51.05
N ARG A 262 25.05 17.51 51.14
CA ARG A 262 26.50 17.64 51.26
C ARG A 262 26.94 16.81 52.48
N PRO A 263 28.01 16.01 52.38
CA PRO A 263 28.58 15.40 53.57
C PRO A 263 29.07 16.51 54.51
N ALA A 264 28.83 16.33 55.82
CA ALA A 264 29.36 17.21 56.85
C ALA A 264 30.89 17.08 56.90
N PRO A 265 31.64 18.16 57.19
CA PRO A 265 33.07 18.07 57.43
C PRO A 265 33.34 17.51 58.83
N GLU A 266 34.24 16.52 58.83
CA GLU A 266 34.97 15.84 59.92
C GLU A 266 34.20 15.19 61.07
#